data_AF-A0A367FHQ4-F1
#
_entry.id   AF-A0A367FHQ4-F1
#
_cell.length_a   1.000
_cell.length_b   1.000
_cell.length_c   1.000
_cell.angle_alpha   90.00
_cell.angle_beta   90.00
_cell.angle_gamma   90.00
#
_symmetry.space_group_name_H-M   'P 1'
#
loop_
_entity.id
_entity.type
_entity.pdbx_description
1 polymer ?
#
loop_
_entity_poly.entity_id
_entity_poly.type
_entity_poly.pdbx_seq_one_letter_code
_entity_poly.pdbx_strand_id
1 'polypeptide(L)'
;MVAEPGVSEELHGLLARAPQIGGALAATVDGFVLAEALGPARPAQTGRPAQTGRPAQAAQTAQRPDAEPLAALTAAALGLAFRMNEATGRGAFRELLIHGELGYVATYAAGPSAVLTLLADDRANVGRLHLEGRRTAGRIGEALAASRHSPPPPPTSPPAPAGGWGEAGGARTPPEDEPRRPPLERRRRNPPSPM
;
A
#
# COMPACT_ATOMS: atom_id res chain seq x y z
N MET A 1 -11.34 10.99 -8.35
CA MET A 1 -10.06 10.26 -8.40
C MET A 1 -10.32 8.90 -9.02
N VAL A 2 -9.46 8.46 -9.95
CA VAL A 2 -9.62 7.19 -10.67
C VAL A 2 -9.03 6.09 -9.80
N ALA A 3 -9.79 5.01 -9.56
CA ALA A 3 -9.30 3.85 -8.85
C ALA A 3 -8.09 3.26 -9.59
N GLU A 4 -7.01 2.93 -8.86
CA GLU A 4 -5.86 2.25 -9.45
C GLU A 4 -6.35 0.90 -10.02
N PRO A 5 -6.32 0.68 -11.35
CA PRO A 5 -7.05 -0.42 -11.99
C PRO A 5 -6.61 -1.80 -11.50
N GLY A 6 -5.30 -1.96 -11.20
CA GLY A 6 -4.78 -3.20 -10.62
C GLY A 6 -5.28 -3.49 -9.21
N VAL A 7 -5.58 -2.45 -8.42
CA VAL A 7 -6.14 -2.62 -7.07
C VAL A 7 -7.60 -3.08 -7.16
N SER A 8 -8.40 -2.45 -8.01
CA SER A 8 -9.79 -2.85 -8.23
C SER A 8 -9.92 -4.29 -8.74
N GLU A 9 -9.03 -4.72 -9.65
CA GLU A 9 -9.01 -6.10 -10.15
C GLU A 9 -8.73 -7.11 -9.02
N GLU A 10 -7.74 -6.83 -8.16
CA GLU A 10 -7.44 -7.71 -7.02
C GLU A 10 -8.59 -7.79 -6.01
N LEU A 11 -9.32 -6.68 -5.77
CA LEU A 11 -10.51 -6.71 -4.91
C LEU A 11 -11.61 -7.61 -5.49
N HIS A 12 -11.92 -7.48 -6.78
CA HIS A 12 -12.92 -8.34 -7.42
C HIS A 12 -12.47 -9.81 -7.45
N GLY A 13 -11.18 -10.06 -7.72
CA GLY A 13 -10.59 -11.39 -7.68
C GLY A 13 -10.65 -12.03 -6.28
N LEU A 14 -10.47 -11.25 -5.21
CA LEU A 14 -10.64 -11.71 -3.84
C LEU A 14 -12.08 -12.16 -3.58
N LEU A 15 -13.06 -11.32 -3.90
CA LEU A 15 -14.48 -11.62 -3.64
C LEU A 15 -14.96 -12.84 -4.43
N ALA A 16 -14.41 -13.07 -5.63
CA ALA A 16 -14.67 -14.29 -6.39
C ALA A 16 -14.12 -15.57 -5.74
N ARG A 17 -12.96 -15.50 -5.06
CA ARG A 17 -12.32 -16.66 -4.41
C ARG A 17 -12.78 -16.91 -2.97
N ALA A 18 -13.41 -15.92 -2.34
CA ALA A 18 -13.77 -15.95 -0.92
C ALA A 18 -15.19 -15.38 -0.70
N PRO A 19 -16.25 -16.15 -1.02
CA PRO A 19 -17.64 -15.68 -0.98
C PRO A 19 -18.18 -15.32 0.42
N GLN A 20 -17.47 -15.70 1.48
CA GLN A 20 -17.75 -15.27 2.86
C GLN A 20 -17.33 -13.82 3.15
N ILE A 21 -16.57 -13.19 2.24
CA ILE A 21 -16.24 -11.77 2.30
C ILE A 21 -17.32 -11.03 1.52
N GLY A 22 -18.11 -10.21 2.22
CA GLY A 22 -19.20 -9.42 1.65
C GLY A 22 -18.77 -8.07 1.10
N GLY A 23 -17.57 -7.60 1.44
CA GLY A 23 -17.03 -6.37 0.89
C GLY A 23 -15.54 -6.20 1.17
N ALA A 24 -14.88 -5.43 0.31
CA ALA A 24 -13.48 -5.06 0.46
C ALA A 24 -13.24 -3.60 0.12
N LEU A 25 -12.29 -2.98 0.82
CA LEU A 25 -11.87 -1.60 0.65
C LEU A 25 -10.34 -1.54 0.70
N ALA A 26 -9.72 -0.95 -0.31
CA ALA A 26 -8.32 -0.54 -0.27
C ALA A 26 -8.25 0.96 -0.02
N ALA A 27 -7.47 1.37 0.99
CA ALA A 27 -7.33 2.77 1.38
C ALA A 27 -5.88 3.09 1.77
N THR A 28 -5.52 4.36 1.76
CA THR A 28 -4.27 4.82 2.37
C THR A 28 -4.36 4.77 3.88
N VAL A 29 -3.21 4.78 4.55
CA VAL A 29 -3.15 4.87 6.02
C VAL A 29 -3.76 6.17 6.57
N ASP A 30 -3.84 7.22 5.75
CA ASP A 30 -4.44 8.51 6.08
C ASP A 30 -5.97 8.55 5.85
N GLY A 31 -6.56 7.47 5.35
CA GLY A 31 -8.01 7.33 5.16
C GLY A 31 -8.53 7.76 3.78
N PHE A 32 -7.67 7.86 2.77
CA PHE A 32 -8.10 8.09 1.39
C PHE A 32 -8.42 6.78 0.67
N VAL A 33 -9.58 6.71 0.01
CA VAL A 33 -10.00 5.53 -0.76
C VAL A 33 -9.14 5.37 -2.01
N LEU A 34 -8.59 4.16 -2.21
CA LEU A 34 -7.86 3.78 -3.43
C LEU A 34 -8.75 2.97 -4.37
N ALA A 35 -9.52 2.04 -3.82
CA ALA A 35 -10.51 1.24 -4.54
C ALA A 35 -11.49 0.63 -3.53
N GLU A 36 -12.74 0.43 -3.96
CA GLU A 36 -13.74 -0.28 -3.16
C GLU A 36 -14.47 -1.34 -3.99
N ALA A 37 -14.88 -2.41 -3.31
CA ALA A 37 -15.77 -3.45 -3.80
C ALA A 37 -16.67 -3.87 -2.64
N LEU A 38 -17.51 -2.93 -2.18
CA LEU A 38 -18.43 -3.15 -1.07
C LEU A 38 -19.74 -3.71 -1.64
N GLY A 39 -20.09 -4.95 -1.26
CA GLY A 39 -21.33 -5.59 -1.68
C GLY A 39 -22.57 -4.90 -1.11
N PRO A 40 -23.77 -5.19 -1.63
CA PRO A 40 -25.01 -4.70 -1.04
C PRO A 40 -25.08 -5.19 0.41
N ALA A 41 -25.47 -4.30 1.33
CA ALA A 41 -25.64 -4.67 2.71
C ALA A 41 -26.64 -5.82 2.79
N ARG A 42 -26.23 -6.95 3.36
CA ARG A 42 -27.11 -8.11 3.44
C ARG A 42 -28.31 -7.76 4.30
N PRO A 43 -29.54 -8.16 3.91
CA PRO A 43 -30.68 -8.06 4.79
C PRO A 43 -30.30 -8.80 6.08
N ALA A 44 -30.65 -8.21 7.23
CA ALA A 44 -30.48 -8.84 8.53
C ALA A 44 -30.91 -10.30 8.40
N GLN A 45 -30.00 -11.25 8.62
CA GLN A 45 -30.35 -12.66 8.69
C GLN A 45 -31.29 -12.76 9.89
N THR A 46 -32.59 -12.69 9.63
CA THR A 46 -33.63 -12.76 10.64
C THR A 46 -33.49 -14.12 11.29
N GLY A 47 -32.81 -14.14 12.43
CA GLY A 47 -32.88 -15.27 13.34
C GLY A 47 -34.36 -15.57 13.57
N ARG A 48 -34.74 -16.81 13.26
CA ARG A 48 -35.94 -17.55 13.68
C ARG A 48 -37.17 -16.65 13.98
N PRO A 49 -38.27 -16.73 13.21
CA PRO A 49 -39.39 -15.80 13.35
C PRO A 49 -39.87 -15.74 14.80
N ALA A 50 -39.65 -14.59 15.45
CA ALA A 50 -40.27 -14.27 16.72
C ALA A 50 -41.78 -14.21 16.47
N GLN A 51 -42.51 -15.21 16.96
CA GLN A 51 -43.97 -15.23 16.99
C GLN A 51 -44.45 -14.19 18.01
N THR A 52 -44.34 -12.91 17.66
CA THR A 52 -44.96 -11.83 18.43
C THR A 52 -45.22 -10.68 17.48
N GLY A 53 -46.50 -10.49 17.13
CA GLY A 53 -46.98 -9.48 16.20
C GLY A 53 -46.84 -8.04 16.71
N ARG A 54 -45.60 -7.52 16.80
CA ARG A 54 -45.35 -6.08 16.75
C ARG A 54 -44.93 -5.71 15.32
N PRO A 55 -45.47 -4.62 14.75
CA PRO A 55 -44.99 -4.14 13.46
C PRO A 55 -43.49 -3.84 13.57
N ALA A 56 -42.73 -4.39 12.61
CA ALA A 56 -41.31 -4.13 12.39
C ALA A 56 -41.10 -2.62 12.14
N GLN A 57 -41.04 -1.84 13.22
CA GLN A 57 -40.66 -0.44 13.17
C GLN A 57 -39.19 -0.36 12.78
N ALA A 58 -38.95 0.24 11.61
CA ALA A 58 -37.65 0.47 11.00
C ALA A 58 -36.83 -0.81 10.86
N ALA A 59 -37.15 -1.56 9.80
CA ALA A 59 -36.10 -2.24 9.03
C ALA A 59 -34.97 -1.21 8.87
N GLN A 60 -33.92 -1.35 9.69
CA GLN A 60 -32.69 -0.62 9.50
C GLN A 60 -32.31 -0.97 8.07
N THR A 61 -32.49 -0.01 7.15
CA THR A 61 -31.92 -0.06 5.82
C THR A 61 -30.50 -0.51 6.06
N ALA A 62 -30.19 -1.72 5.63
CA ALA A 62 -28.86 -2.25 5.72
C ALA A 62 -28.03 -1.25 4.91
N GLN A 63 -27.43 -0.28 5.61
CA GLN A 63 -26.77 0.83 4.97
C GLN A 63 -25.45 0.24 4.55
N ARG A 64 -25.24 0.14 3.23
CA ARG A 64 -23.92 -0.18 2.69
C ARG A 64 -22.94 0.77 3.39
N PRO A 65 -21.85 0.27 4.00
CA PRO A 65 -20.85 1.18 4.51
C PRO A 65 -20.32 1.96 3.31
N ASP A 66 -20.40 3.29 3.38
CA ASP A 66 -19.78 4.15 2.39
C ASP A 66 -18.25 4.03 2.52
N ALA A 67 -17.55 4.02 1.39
CA ALA A 67 -16.10 3.82 1.37
C ALA A 67 -15.35 4.91 2.16
N GLU A 68 -15.70 6.18 1.96
CA GLU A 68 -15.04 7.31 2.63
C GLU A 68 -15.14 7.24 4.16
N PRO A 69 -16.34 7.10 4.78
CA PRO A 69 -16.44 6.89 6.23
C PRO A 69 -15.69 5.66 6.72
N LEU A 70 -15.74 4.54 5.99
CA LEU A 70 -15.03 3.31 6.37
C LEU A 70 -13.51 3.50 6.31
N ALA A 71 -12.99 4.22 5.32
CA ALA A 71 -11.58 4.55 5.20
C ALA A 71 -11.11 5.45 6.34
N ALA A 72 -11.88 6.48 6.69
CA ALA A 72 -11.60 7.37 7.81
C ALA A 72 -11.59 6.63 9.15
N LEU A 73 -12.59 5.76 9.39
CA LEU A 73 -12.64 4.91 10.59
C LEU A 73 -11.47 3.93 10.64
N THR A 74 -11.09 3.35 9.49
CA THR A 74 -9.92 2.48 9.38
C THR A 74 -8.65 3.24 9.76
N ALA A 75 -8.43 4.45 9.24
CA ALA A 75 -7.28 5.27 9.57
C ALA A 75 -7.21 5.60 11.07
N ALA A 76 -8.35 5.95 11.68
CA ALA A 76 -8.44 6.18 13.12
C ALA A 76 -8.08 4.92 13.93
N ALA A 77 -8.60 3.75 13.52
CA ALA A 77 -8.31 2.47 14.16
C ALA A 77 -6.83 2.07 14.02
N LEU A 78 -6.19 2.33 12.88
CA LEU A 78 -4.75 2.12 12.68
C LEU A 78 -3.92 3.01 13.61
N GLY A 79 -4.29 4.27 13.80
CA GLY A 79 -3.63 5.16 14.75
C GLY A 79 -3.70 4.66 16.19
N LEU A 80 -4.77 3.96 16.57
CA LEU A 80 -4.86 3.27 17.87
C LEU A 80 -4.00 2.00 17.88
N ALA A 81 -4.07 1.18 16.83
CA ALA A 81 -3.31 -0.06 16.71
C ALA A 81 -1.79 0.18 16.74
N PHE A 82 -1.30 1.23 16.07
CA PHE A 82 0.12 1.62 16.10
C PHE A 82 0.56 1.98 17.52
N ARG A 83 -0.23 2.80 18.23
CA ARG A 83 0.06 3.17 19.62
C ARG A 83 -0.02 1.97 20.57
N MET A 84 -0.96 1.06 20.37
CA MET A 84 -1.04 -0.18 21.14
C MET A 84 0.19 -1.05 20.90
N ASN A 85 0.62 -1.24 19.64
CA ASN A 85 1.80 -2.02 19.31
C ASN A 85 3.09 -1.45 19.92
N GLU A 86 3.22 -0.12 19.91
CA GLU A 86 4.32 0.59 20.55
C GLU A 86 4.31 0.37 22.06
N ALA A 87 3.18 0.65 22.72
CA ALA A 87 3.02 0.52 24.17
C ALA A 87 3.23 -0.91 24.69
N THR A 88 3.00 -1.93 23.84
CA THR A 88 3.11 -3.34 24.20
C THR A 88 4.35 -4.03 23.61
N GLY A 89 5.18 -3.31 22.84
CA GLY A 89 6.39 -3.83 22.22
C GLY A 89 6.15 -4.93 21.18
N ARG A 90 5.04 -4.87 20.42
CA ARG A 90 4.65 -5.91 19.43
C ARG A 90 5.24 -5.69 18.03
N GLY A 91 5.94 -4.57 17.82
CA GLY A 91 6.58 -4.24 16.55
C GLY A 91 5.60 -3.67 15.52
N ALA A 92 5.90 -3.88 14.24
CA ALA A 92 5.13 -3.28 13.14
C ALA A 92 3.70 -3.85 13.05
N PHE A 93 2.76 -2.99 12.63
CA PHE A 93 1.40 -3.41 12.34
C PHE A 93 1.36 -4.43 11.21
N ARG A 94 0.58 -5.50 11.40
CA ARG A 94 0.36 -6.54 10.39
C ARG A 94 -1.10 -6.63 10.01
N GLU A 95 -1.96 -6.73 11.02
CA GLU A 95 -3.40 -6.83 10.85
C GLU A 95 -4.15 -6.39 12.11
N LEU A 96 -5.40 -5.97 11.93
CA LEU A 96 -6.39 -5.70 12.96
C LEU A 96 -7.63 -6.54 12.65
N LEU A 97 -8.18 -7.23 13.65
CA LEU A 97 -9.42 -7.97 13.52
C LEU A 97 -10.41 -7.46 14.58
N ILE A 98 -11.59 -7.03 14.12
CA ILE A 98 -12.71 -6.67 14.96
C ILE A 98 -13.79 -7.72 14.74
N HIS A 99 -14.21 -8.38 15.81
CA HIS A 99 -15.34 -9.29 15.81
C HIS A 99 -16.55 -8.60 16.44
N GLY A 100 -17.62 -8.45 15.68
CA GLY A 100 -18.90 -7.97 16.15
C GLY A 100 -19.96 -9.07 16.07
N GLU A 101 -21.14 -8.78 16.62
CA GLU A 101 -22.28 -9.72 16.62
C GLU A 101 -22.67 -10.20 15.22
N LEU A 102 -22.45 -9.37 14.19
CA LEU A 102 -22.88 -9.62 12.82
C LEU A 102 -21.74 -10.02 11.88
N GLY A 103 -20.51 -10.21 12.38
CA GLY A 103 -19.38 -10.62 11.56
C GLY A 103 -18.03 -10.04 11.97
N TYR A 104 -17.16 -9.91 10.97
CA TYR A 104 -15.78 -9.49 11.15
C TYR A 104 -15.44 -8.28 10.26
N VAL A 105 -14.68 -7.35 10.82
CA VAL A 105 -13.93 -6.34 10.06
C VAL A 105 -12.45 -6.66 10.23
N ALA A 106 -11.76 -6.95 9.14
CA ALA A 106 -10.35 -7.32 9.16
C ALA A 106 -9.54 -6.36 8.28
N THR A 107 -8.55 -5.70 8.86
CA THR A 107 -7.67 -4.76 8.16
C THR A 107 -6.25 -5.33 8.10
N TYR A 108 -5.64 -5.35 6.92
CA TYR A 108 -4.31 -5.89 6.66
C TYR A 108 -3.41 -4.81 6.06
N ALA A 109 -2.13 -4.78 6.45
CA ALA A 109 -1.15 -3.91 5.82
C ALA A 109 -0.94 -4.29 4.34
N ALA A 110 -1.05 -3.33 3.44
CA ALA A 110 -0.85 -3.48 2.00
C ALA A 110 0.33 -2.59 1.54
N GLY A 111 1.54 -2.98 1.97
CA GLY A 111 2.73 -2.14 1.82
C GLY A 111 2.82 -1.01 2.85
N PRO A 112 3.70 -0.02 2.65
CA PRO A 112 4.02 0.99 3.68
C PRO A 112 2.97 2.10 3.82
N SER A 113 2.13 2.33 2.80
CA SER A 113 1.23 3.50 2.74
C SER A 113 -0.25 3.14 2.57
N ALA A 114 -0.59 1.86 2.55
CA ALA A 114 -1.95 1.41 2.24
C ALA A 114 -2.36 0.21 3.08
N VAL A 115 -3.67 0.01 3.15
CA VAL A 115 -4.31 -1.08 3.88
C VAL A 115 -5.46 -1.66 3.06
N LEU A 116 -5.73 -2.95 3.29
CA LEU A 116 -6.89 -3.67 2.81
C LEU A 116 -7.83 -3.95 3.98
N THR A 117 -9.05 -3.41 3.96
CA THR A 117 -10.12 -3.70 4.91
C THR A 117 -11.15 -4.63 4.28
N LEU A 118 -11.50 -5.69 5.00
CA LEU A 118 -12.44 -6.73 4.58
C LEU A 118 -13.62 -6.79 5.55
N LEU A 119 -14.82 -6.92 4.98
CA LEU A 119 -16.06 -7.15 5.71
C LEU A 119 -16.50 -8.58 5.45
N ALA A 120 -16.57 -9.39 6.51
CA ALA A 120 -16.93 -10.80 6.43
C ALA A 120 -18.08 -11.12 7.38
N ASP A 121 -18.90 -12.10 7.03
CA ASP A 121 -20.03 -12.54 7.87
C ASP A 121 -19.57 -13.30 9.13
N ASP A 122 -20.50 -13.50 10.06
CA ASP A 122 -20.29 -14.21 11.33
C ASP A 122 -19.87 -15.67 11.17
N ARG A 123 -20.20 -16.28 10.03
CA ARG A 123 -19.81 -17.66 9.67
C ARG A 123 -18.51 -17.71 8.89
N ALA A 124 -17.81 -16.59 8.72
CA ALA A 124 -16.55 -16.56 8.01
C ALA A 124 -15.49 -17.42 8.71
N ASN A 125 -14.83 -18.30 7.95
CA ASN A 125 -13.66 -19.00 8.45
C ASN A 125 -12.51 -18.00 8.61
N VAL A 126 -12.20 -17.63 9.85
CA VAL A 126 -11.16 -16.64 10.20
C VAL A 126 -9.78 -17.04 9.65
N GLY A 127 -9.45 -18.34 9.68
CA GLY A 127 -8.19 -18.83 9.08
C GLY A 127 -8.11 -18.55 7.58
N ARG A 128 -9.21 -18.79 6.85
CA ARG A 128 -9.29 -18.47 5.41
C ARG A 128 -9.34 -16.97 5.15
N LEU A 129 -9.98 -16.19 6.04
CA LEU A 129 -10.00 -14.72 5.97
C LEU A 129 -8.58 -14.14 6.05
N HIS A 130 -7.75 -14.61 7.00
CA HIS A 130 -6.35 -14.19 7.09
C HIS A 130 -5.53 -14.66 5.89
N LEU A 131 -5.73 -15.89 5.42
CA LEU A 131 -5.00 -16.43 4.26
C LEU A 131 -5.23 -15.58 3.01
N GLU A 132 -6.50 -15.37 2.64
CA GLU A 132 -6.85 -14.58 1.44
C GLU A 132 -6.57 -13.09 1.66
N GLY A 133 -6.83 -12.56 2.86
CA GLY A 133 -6.58 -11.15 3.18
C GLY A 133 -5.11 -10.77 3.08
N ARG A 134 -4.21 -11.56 3.68
CA ARG A 134 -2.76 -11.31 3.61
C ARG A 134 -2.24 -11.47 2.18
N ARG A 135 -2.72 -12.48 1.44
CA ARG A 135 -2.33 -12.70 0.04
C ARG A 135 -2.72 -11.52 -0.84
N THR A 136 -3.97 -11.06 -0.75
CA THR A 136 -4.46 -9.94 -1.55
C THR A 136 -3.80 -8.63 -1.14
N ALA A 137 -3.61 -8.39 0.16
CA ALA A 137 -2.91 -7.19 0.64
C ALA A 137 -1.45 -7.11 0.12
N GLY A 138 -0.75 -8.25 0.05
CA GLY A 138 0.57 -8.34 -0.56
C GLY A 138 0.58 -7.90 -2.03
N ARG A 139 -0.35 -8.45 -2.83
CA ARG A 139 -0.48 -8.09 -4.26
C ARG A 139 -0.86 -6.63 -4.48
N ILE A 140 -1.75 -6.08 -3.65
CA ILE A 140 -2.08 -4.65 -3.68
C ILE A 140 -0.83 -3.82 -3.38
N GLY A 141 -0.05 -4.20 -2.36
CA GLY A 141 1.21 -3.53 -2.03
C GLY A 141 2.21 -3.54 -3.20
N GLU A 142 2.35 -4.68 -3.89
CA GLU A 142 3.19 -4.82 -5.09
C GLU A 142 2.69 -3.94 -6.24
N ALA A 143 1.38 -3.93 -6.53
CA ALA A 143 0.79 -3.09 -7.57
C ALA A 143 1.03 -1.59 -7.29
N LEU A 144 0.82 -1.14 -6.05
CA LEU A 144 1.05 0.25 -5.65
C LEU A 144 2.54 0.62 -5.64
N ALA A 145 3.45 -0.33 -5.43
CA ALA A 145 4.89 -0.10 -5.56
C ALA A 145 5.28 0.07 -7.03
N ALA A 146 4.72 -0.75 -7.93
CA ALA A 146 4.97 -0.68 -9.36
C ALA A 146 4.51 0.66 -9.98
N SER A 147 3.31 1.15 -9.63
CA SER A 147 2.79 2.44 -10.11
C SER A 147 3.71 3.62 -9.73
N ARG A 148 4.41 3.54 -8.59
CA ARG A 148 5.34 4.59 -8.12
C ARG A 148 6.72 4.56 -8.79
N HIS A 149 7.15 3.41 -9.29
CA HIS A 149 8.49 3.20 -9.86
C HIS A 149 8.52 3.30 -11.40
N SER A 150 7.47 3.81 -12.04
CA SER A 150 7.49 4.00 -13.50
C SER A 150 8.69 4.88 -13.88
N PRO A 151 9.66 4.36 -14.67
CA PRO A 151 10.87 5.11 -14.99
C PRO A 151 10.50 6.40 -15.74
N PRO A 152 11.23 7.51 -15.51
CA PRO A 152 10.98 8.73 -16.25
C PRO A 152 11.05 8.43 -17.76
N PRO A 153 10.16 9.02 -18.58
CA PRO A 153 10.21 8.81 -20.02
C PRO A 153 11.63 9.16 -20.51
N PRO A 154 12.19 8.38 -21.46
CA PRO A 154 13.50 8.72 -22.01
C PRO A 154 13.48 10.16 -22.52
N PRO A 155 14.56 10.95 -22.30
CA PRO A 155 14.58 12.33 -22.72
C PRO A 155 14.24 12.42 -24.21
N THR A 156 13.22 13.20 -24.54
CA THR A 156 12.71 13.39 -25.92
C THR A 156 13.63 14.23 -26.78
N SER A 157 14.70 14.77 -26.20
CA SER A 157 15.77 15.45 -26.94
C SER A 157 17.01 14.56 -26.92
N PRO A 158 17.61 14.24 -28.09
CA PRO A 158 18.94 13.64 -28.10
C PRO A 158 19.89 14.53 -27.30
N PRO A 159 20.87 13.96 -26.57
CA PRO A 159 21.87 14.77 -25.89
C PRO A 159 22.50 15.72 -26.92
N ALA A 160 22.47 17.02 -26.62
CA ALA A 160 23.05 18.03 -27.50
C ALA A 160 24.49 17.61 -27.84
N PRO A 161 24.89 17.63 -29.12
CA PRO A 161 26.24 17.24 -29.48
C PRO A 161 27.21 18.13 -28.69
N ALA A 162 28.09 17.49 -27.91
CA ALA A 162 29.18 18.19 -27.25
C ALA A 162 29.93 18.96 -28.35
N GLY A 163 29.83 20.29 -28.30
CA GLY A 163 30.31 21.19 -29.34
C GLY A 163 31.72 20.82 -29.78
N GLY A 164 31.86 20.56 -31.08
CA GLY A 164 33.11 20.20 -31.71
C GLY A 164 34.16 21.28 -31.53
N TRP A 165 35.39 20.83 -31.32
CA TRP A 165 36.58 21.66 -31.32
C TRP A 165 36.85 22.17 -32.75
N GLY A 166 36.82 23.49 -32.94
CA GLY A 166 37.27 24.19 -34.15
C GLY A 166 36.66 25.60 -34.20
N GLU A 167 37.35 26.72 -34.41
CA GLU A 167 38.70 26.98 -34.91
C GLU A 167 39.21 28.35 -34.41
N ALA A 168 40.55 28.44 -34.29
CA ALA A 168 41.49 29.55 -34.54
C ALA A 168 41.22 31.02 -34.11
N GLY A 169 42.20 31.58 -33.39
CA GLY A 169 42.73 32.92 -33.70
C GLY A 169 42.80 33.92 -32.55
N GLY A 170 43.88 33.86 -31.74
CA GLY A 170 44.18 34.94 -30.80
C GLY A 170 45.37 34.62 -29.90
N ALA A 171 46.57 34.98 -30.35
CA ALA A 171 47.81 34.83 -29.61
C ALA A 171 47.71 35.47 -28.21
N ARG A 172 47.91 34.67 -27.17
CA ARG A 172 48.40 35.16 -25.88
C ARG A 172 49.58 34.30 -25.46
N THR A 173 50.71 34.98 -25.34
CA THR A 173 52.03 34.53 -24.88
C THR A 173 51.92 33.72 -23.58
N PRO A 174 52.71 32.64 -23.41
CA PRO A 174 52.76 31.91 -22.15
C PRO A 174 53.62 32.67 -21.13
N PRO A 175 53.25 32.76 -19.84
CA PRO A 175 54.22 32.94 -18.79
C PRO A 175 54.89 31.60 -18.50
N GLU A 176 56.22 31.63 -18.53
CA GLU A 176 57.11 30.55 -18.11
C GLU A 176 57.05 30.32 -16.60
N ASP A 177 57.45 29.10 -16.23
CA ASP A 177 57.85 28.62 -14.91
C ASP A 177 56.81 28.40 -13.81
N GLU A 178 56.34 27.14 -13.73
CA GLU A 178 56.18 26.50 -12.42
C GLU A 178 56.58 25.00 -12.50
N PRO A 179 57.51 24.52 -11.66
CA PRO A 179 58.05 23.17 -11.78
C PRO A 179 57.02 22.11 -11.37
N ARG A 180 56.62 21.31 -12.35
CA ARG A 180 55.75 20.14 -12.20
C ARG A 180 56.38 19.12 -11.23
N ARG A 181 55.77 18.93 -10.07
CA ARG A 181 56.07 17.81 -9.17
C ARG A 181 55.69 16.49 -9.87
N PRO A 182 56.57 15.47 -9.88
CA PRO A 182 56.27 14.20 -10.55
C PRO A 182 55.23 13.37 -9.77
N PRO A 183 54.51 12.45 -10.43
CA PRO A 183 53.39 11.72 -9.84
C PRO A 183 53.88 10.73 -8.77
N LEU A 184 53.19 10.69 -7.62
CA LEU A 184 53.41 9.70 -6.57
C LEU A 184 52.83 8.33 -6.97
N GLU A 185 53.40 7.69 -7.97
CA GLU A 185 53.11 6.28 -8.30
C GLU A 185 54.28 5.40 -7.84
N ARG A 186 54.47 5.26 -6.52
CA ARG A 186 55.37 4.25 -5.92
C ARG A 186 55.18 4.10 -4.40
N ARG A 187 54.00 3.68 -3.97
CA ARG A 187 53.93 2.76 -2.82
C ARG A 187 53.27 1.47 -3.27
N ARG A 188 54.11 0.67 -3.92
CA ARG A 188 53.92 -0.76 -4.12
C ARG A 188 53.40 -1.40 -2.82
N ARG A 189 52.38 -2.25 -3.00
CA ARG A 189 52.31 -3.65 -2.55
C ARG A 189 52.92 -3.93 -1.17
N ASN A 190 52.08 -4.16 -0.15
CA ASN A 190 51.57 -5.49 0.23
C ASN A 190 51.04 -5.45 1.69
N PRO A 191 49.93 -6.14 2.01
CA PRO A 191 49.69 -6.77 3.33
C PRO A 191 50.45 -8.13 3.39
N PRO A 192 50.69 -8.83 4.54
CA PRO A 192 49.67 -9.22 5.54
C PRO A 192 50.11 -9.27 7.04
N SER A 193 49.13 -9.61 7.90
CA SER A 193 49.10 -9.89 9.38
C SER A 193 50.04 -11.06 9.82
N PRO A 194 50.23 -11.45 11.12
CA PRO A 194 49.32 -11.58 12.30
C PRO A 194 49.98 -11.11 13.65
N MET A 195 49.51 -11.28 14.90
CA MET A 195 48.48 -12.07 15.60
C MET A 195 47.71 -11.19 16.59
#